data_AF-A0A7X7I629-F1
#
_entry.id   AF-A0A7X7I629-F1
#
_cell.length_a   1.000
_cell.length_b   1.000
_cell.length_c   1.000
_cell.angle_alpha   90.00
_cell.angle_beta   90.00
_cell.angle_gamma   90.00
#
_symmetry.space_group_name_H-M   'P 1'
#
loop_
_entity.id
_entity.type
_entity.pdbx_description
1 polymer ?
#
loop_
_entity_poly.entity_id
_entity_poly.type
_entity_poly.pdbx_seq_one_letter_code
_entity_poly.pdbx_strand_id
1 'polypeptide(L)'
;MKKMNMLVTICSIILFQTTSFAECNEIEETKKTEECKKTEETKKTVFQFWSRMTLGKVVSSTLETSAIYDIPFAGEWLETVDGGIKITRQLTPFLTGRLNFGVVVNAATVTPDGLPYEHSAKKVTPALLDATLEYKRGGLISSNDTLTFEAGYFPFKYNAQSTNLGEYLFRSGTYPGWLISGFENSIDKPKLAGVHLSYVFGNNFRLKQDLIVNTELEAFPFHDINLTYIATPSIGNIVDLGLGVQFARFIPVDPRKTTLGNDPLYRNKYDPKIGYLDPVTNDTVRYTFTGTKLMARASFDFKQLFGGIPAFFGKEDLKIYGEAAFLGVKNYKGWYEDPKERVPSMLGINWFTNQFLSYGIIPGVMGYFLEPVESNKISKAGILGGVGVVTGVGTWLLEHFLKINTKLDVISFEIERYKTP
;
A
#
# COMPACT_ATOMS: atom_id res chain seq x y z
N MET A 1 0.47 3.26 -34.78
CA MET A 1 0.96 4.09 -33.65
C MET A 1 0.40 3.51 -32.35
N LYS A 2 1.22 2.82 -31.55
CA LYS A 2 0.80 2.35 -30.22
C LYS A 2 0.75 3.58 -29.29
N LYS A 3 -0.45 3.96 -28.82
CA LYS A 3 -0.62 5.05 -27.85
C LYS A 3 0.16 4.69 -26.58
N MET A 4 0.98 5.62 -26.12
CA MET A 4 1.69 5.49 -24.85
C MET A 4 0.67 5.78 -23.75
N ASN A 5 0.26 4.75 -23.01
CA ASN A 5 -0.69 4.88 -21.91
C ASN A 5 0.08 5.44 -20.71
N MET A 6 -0.13 6.72 -20.41
CA MET A 6 0.32 7.34 -19.18
C MET A 6 -0.90 7.51 -18.29
N LEU A 7 -1.02 6.67 -17.25
CA LEU A 7 -2.00 6.89 -16.20
C LEU A 7 -1.41 7.96 -15.27
N VAL A 8 -1.85 9.21 -15.42
CA VAL A 8 -1.50 10.27 -14.47
C VAL A 8 -2.54 10.25 -13.36
N THR A 9 -2.24 9.53 -12.27
CA THR A 9 -3.06 9.56 -11.07
C THR A 9 -2.62 10.75 -10.22
N ILE A 10 -3.32 11.88 -10.32
CA ILE A 10 -3.15 12.99 -9.37
C ILE A 10 -3.97 12.62 -8.14
N CYS A 11 -3.31 12.13 -7.09
CA CYS A 11 -3.97 11.76 -5.85
C CYS A 11 -3.76 12.83 -4.77
N SER A 12 -4.85 13.42 -4.28
CA SER A 12 -4.88 14.09 -2.98
C SER A 12 -5.42 13.10 -1.97
N ILE A 13 -4.54 12.45 -1.20
CA ILE A 13 -5.01 11.65 -0.07
C ILE A 13 -5.12 12.59 1.12
N ILE A 14 -6.34 12.79 1.62
CA ILE A 14 -6.55 13.41 2.93
C ILE A 14 -6.84 12.26 3.91
N LEU A 15 -5.81 11.84 4.64
CA LEU A 15 -5.85 10.65 5.47
C LEU A 15 -6.24 11.01 6.92
N PHE A 16 -7.54 10.95 7.26
CA PHE A 16 -7.99 11.20 8.63
C PHE A 16 -7.78 9.96 9.52
N GLN A 17 -6.59 9.77 10.12
CA GLN A 17 -6.42 8.72 11.13
C GLN A 17 -6.69 9.29 12.52
N THR A 18 -7.90 9.11 13.06
CA THR A 18 -8.19 9.43 14.47
C THR A 18 -7.93 8.22 15.36
N THR A 19 -6.82 8.20 16.10
CA THR A 19 -6.63 7.24 17.19
C THR A 19 -7.17 7.83 18.50
N SER A 20 -8.35 7.35 18.92
CA SER A 20 -8.84 7.56 20.29
C SER A 20 -8.32 6.45 21.18
N PHE A 21 -7.64 6.83 22.28
CA PHE A 21 -7.20 5.89 23.32
C PHE A 21 -8.26 5.87 24.43
N ALA A 22 -9.07 4.81 24.47
CA ALA A 22 -9.83 4.49 25.67
C ALA A 22 -8.97 3.59 26.55
N GLU A 23 -8.29 4.17 27.54
CA GLU A 23 -7.65 3.40 28.60
C GLU A 23 -8.71 2.94 29.60
N CYS A 24 -9.14 1.68 29.50
CA CYS A 24 -9.81 1.03 30.62
C CYS A 24 -8.75 0.70 31.68
N ASN A 25 -8.48 1.66 32.57
CA ASN A 25 -7.72 1.38 33.78
C ASN A 25 -8.64 0.63 34.75
N GLU A 26 -8.37 -0.66 34.98
CA GLU A 26 -8.90 -1.35 36.15
C GLU A 26 -8.41 -0.59 37.39
N ILE A 27 -9.35 -0.06 38.16
CA ILE A 27 -9.09 0.63 39.42
C ILE A 27 -8.80 -0.46 40.46
N GLU A 28 -7.53 -0.83 40.61
CA GLU A 28 -7.09 -1.64 41.76
C GLU A 28 -6.83 -0.73 42.96
N GLU A 29 -7.70 -0.86 43.95
CA GLU A 29 -7.54 -0.26 45.27
C GLU A 29 -6.46 -0.99 46.09
N THR A 30 -5.60 -0.17 46.70
CA THR A 30 -4.89 -0.38 47.98
C THR A 30 -3.57 -1.18 48.10
N LYS A 31 -2.55 -0.38 48.45
CA LYS A 31 -1.59 -0.48 49.59
C LYS A 31 -0.42 -1.49 49.58
N LYS A 32 0.78 -0.86 49.55
CA LYS A 32 2.03 -1.15 50.30
C LYS A 32 2.63 -2.57 50.25
N THR A 33 3.49 -2.77 49.25
CA THR A 33 4.76 -3.52 49.37
C THR A 33 5.71 -3.03 48.28
N GLU A 34 6.80 -2.35 48.65
CA GLU A 34 7.64 -1.59 47.71
C GLU A 34 8.93 -2.29 47.23
N GLU A 35 9.21 -3.54 47.64
CA GLU A 35 10.50 -4.19 47.26
C GLU A 35 10.40 -5.49 46.46
N CYS A 36 9.21 -5.93 46.07
CA CYS A 36 9.02 -7.06 45.14
C CYS A 36 8.08 -6.71 43.97
N LYS A 37 7.96 -5.42 43.62
CA LYS A 37 7.09 -4.87 42.56
C LYS A 37 7.83 -4.56 41.25
N LYS A 38 8.91 -5.28 40.95
CA LYS A 38 9.35 -5.43 39.56
C LYS A 38 8.72 -6.72 39.06
N THR A 39 8.05 -6.65 37.90
CA THR A 39 7.64 -7.79 37.06
C THR A 39 6.22 -8.35 37.23
N GLU A 40 5.23 -7.52 37.57
CA GLU A 40 3.90 -7.69 36.98
C GLU A 40 3.60 -6.47 36.12
N GLU A 41 4.28 -6.36 34.98
CA GLU A 41 3.75 -5.55 33.88
C GLU A 41 2.43 -6.19 33.48
N THR A 42 1.34 -5.59 33.95
CA THR A 42 -0.02 -6.02 33.65
C THR A 42 -0.18 -6.10 32.13
N LYS A 43 -0.67 -7.26 31.65
CA LYS A 43 -0.89 -7.55 30.23
C LYS A 43 -1.95 -6.61 29.65
N LYS A 44 -1.54 -5.40 29.27
CA LYS A 44 -2.43 -4.34 28.81
C LYS A 44 -3.03 -4.71 27.46
N THR A 45 -4.36 -4.72 27.40
CA THR A 45 -5.12 -4.79 26.14
C THR A 45 -5.40 -3.36 25.69
N VAL A 46 -5.05 -3.03 24.45
CA VAL A 46 -5.23 -1.71 23.87
C VAL A 46 -6.27 -1.80 22.76
N PHE A 47 -7.34 -1.02 22.90
CA PHE A 47 -8.34 -0.82 21.86
C PHE A 47 -8.04 0.49 21.13
N GLN A 48 -7.98 0.42 19.80
CA GLN A 48 -7.75 1.57 18.94
C GLN A 48 -8.87 1.62 17.91
N PHE A 49 -9.63 2.70 17.93
CA PHE A 49 -10.55 3.02 16.86
C PHE A 49 -9.80 3.80 15.80
N TRP A 50 -10.17 3.60 14.54
CA TRP A 50 -9.62 4.36 13.43
C TRP A 50 -10.69 4.54 12.35
N SER A 51 -10.52 5.61 11.59
CA SER A 51 -11.28 5.87 10.37
C SER A 51 -10.29 6.26 9.27
N ARG A 52 -10.72 6.23 8.01
CA ARG A 52 -10.00 6.76 6.86
C ARG A 52 -11.00 7.14 5.78
N MET A 53 -10.65 8.16 5.00
CA MET A 53 -11.31 8.47 3.75
C MET A 53 -10.26 8.48 2.65
N THR A 54 -10.59 7.87 1.50
CA THR A 54 -9.76 7.89 0.31
C THR A 54 -10.60 8.48 -0.82
N LEU A 55 -10.04 9.49 -1.49
CA LEU A 55 -10.62 10.13 -2.65
C LEU A 55 -9.64 9.99 -3.82
N GLY A 56 -10.12 9.49 -4.94
CA GLY A 56 -9.38 9.41 -6.19
C GLY A 56 -10.23 9.90 -7.33
N LYS A 57 -9.61 10.49 -8.36
CA LYS A 57 -10.28 10.80 -9.62
C LYS A 57 -9.62 10.02 -10.74
N VAL A 58 -10.40 9.29 -11.51
CA VAL A 58 -9.90 8.60 -12.69
C VAL A 58 -9.79 9.63 -13.81
N VAL A 59 -8.58 9.92 -14.25
CA VAL A 59 -8.37 10.91 -15.33
C VAL A 59 -8.66 10.31 -16.70
N SER A 60 -8.34 9.02 -16.90
CA SER A 60 -8.61 8.27 -18.13
C SER A 60 -8.67 6.77 -17.83
N SER A 61 -9.45 6.02 -18.61
CA SER A 61 -9.53 4.55 -18.52
C SER A 61 -9.53 3.92 -19.91
N THR A 62 -8.77 2.84 -20.10
CA THR A 62 -8.78 2.08 -21.36
C THR A 62 -9.95 1.10 -21.47
N LEU A 63 -10.64 0.82 -20.36
CA LEU A 63 -11.79 -0.10 -20.32
C LEU A 63 -13.01 0.44 -21.07
N GLU A 64 -13.01 1.72 -21.45
CA GLU A 64 -14.09 2.43 -22.15
C GLU A 64 -14.44 1.88 -23.54
N THR A 65 -13.62 0.99 -24.11
CA THR A 65 -13.79 0.56 -25.51
C THR A 65 -14.35 -0.85 -25.69
N SER A 66 -14.59 -1.60 -24.61
CA SER A 66 -15.24 -2.91 -24.73
C SER A 66 -16.74 -2.79 -24.46
N ALA A 67 -17.57 -3.17 -25.44
CA ALA A 67 -19.03 -3.22 -25.36
C ALA A 67 -19.62 -4.17 -24.30
N ILE A 68 -18.81 -4.64 -23.36
CA ILE A 68 -19.14 -5.64 -22.33
C ILE A 68 -19.21 -4.98 -20.94
N TYR A 69 -18.60 -3.80 -20.75
CA TYR A 69 -18.60 -3.08 -19.47
C TYR A 69 -19.16 -1.67 -19.67
N ASP A 70 -20.41 -1.44 -19.24
CA ASP A 70 -21.18 -0.20 -19.44
C ASP A 70 -20.80 0.96 -18.49
N ILE A 71 -19.64 0.90 -17.83
CA ILE A 71 -19.27 1.92 -16.83
C ILE A 71 -18.10 2.76 -17.36
N PRO A 72 -18.35 3.99 -17.85
CA PRO A 72 -17.30 4.92 -18.20
C PRO A 72 -16.62 5.40 -16.91
N PHE A 73 -15.39 4.92 -16.67
CA PHE A 73 -14.65 5.31 -15.46
C PHE A 73 -13.93 6.65 -15.61
N ALA A 74 -13.62 7.16 -16.81
CA ALA A 74 -12.93 8.45 -16.88
C ALA A 74 -13.79 9.60 -16.37
N GLY A 75 -13.14 10.50 -15.63
CA GLY A 75 -13.78 11.61 -14.95
C GLY A 75 -14.40 11.23 -13.62
N GLU A 76 -14.66 9.94 -13.36
CA GLU A 76 -15.35 9.50 -12.14
C GLU A 76 -14.48 9.61 -10.89
N TRP A 77 -15.16 9.91 -9.78
CA TRP A 77 -14.56 9.92 -8.46
C TRP A 77 -14.71 8.54 -7.80
N LEU A 78 -13.61 8.04 -7.25
CA LEU A 78 -13.54 6.86 -6.42
C LEU A 78 -13.48 7.33 -4.97
N GLU A 79 -14.53 7.03 -4.21
CA GLU A 79 -14.62 7.38 -2.81
C GLU A 79 -14.71 6.12 -1.95
N THR A 80 -13.84 6.05 -0.95
CA THR A 80 -13.87 4.98 0.04
C THR A 80 -13.80 5.57 1.43
N VAL A 81 -14.74 5.19 2.29
CA VAL A 81 -14.72 5.52 3.71
C VAL A 81 -14.60 4.23 4.49
N ASP A 82 -13.67 4.21 5.42
CA ASP A 82 -13.33 3.03 6.19
C ASP A 82 -13.29 3.37 7.65
N GLY A 83 -13.72 2.44 8.46
CA GLY A 83 -13.56 2.54 9.89
C GLY A 83 -13.39 1.18 10.50
N GLY A 84 -12.77 1.14 11.67
CA GLY A 84 -12.53 -0.13 12.32
C GLY A 84 -12.07 -0.02 13.75
N ILE A 85 -11.86 -1.20 14.31
CA ILE A 85 -11.32 -1.42 15.64
C ILE A 85 -10.13 -2.34 15.55
N LYS A 86 -9.02 -1.90 16.14
CA LYS A 86 -7.81 -2.68 16.33
C LYS A 86 -7.64 -3.00 17.81
N ILE A 87 -7.50 -4.28 18.10
CA ILE A 87 -7.26 -4.82 19.42
C ILE A 87 -5.82 -5.35 19.44
N THR A 88 -5.01 -4.82 20.34
CA THR A 88 -3.62 -5.26 20.54
C THR A 88 -3.46 -5.74 21.97
N ARG A 89 -2.88 -6.92 22.17
CA ARG A 89 -2.63 -7.47 23.50
C ARG A 89 -1.21 -8.01 23.62
N GLN A 90 -0.49 -7.50 24.62
CA GLN A 90 0.81 -8.06 25.00
C GLN A 90 0.57 -9.38 25.74
N LEU A 91 1.00 -10.50 25.16
CA LEU A 91 0.83 -11.84 25.72
C LEU A 91 2.00 -12.23 26.63
N THR A 92 3.21 -11.87 26.22
CA THR A 92 4.48 -11.98 26.97
C THR A 92 5.32 -10.73 26.69
N PRO A 93 6.44 -10.46 27.40
CA PRO A 93 7.27 -9.29 27.11
C PRO A 93 7.76 -9.15 25.66
N PHE A 94 7.79 -10.26 24.92
CA PHE A 94 8.26 -10.30 23.53
C PHE A 94 7.18 -10.72 22.53
N LEU A 95 5.97 -11.07 22.97
CA LEU A 95 4.91 -11.60 22.09
C LEU A 95 3.66 -10.73 22.19
N THR A 96 3.20 -10.24 21.05
CA THR A 96 2.03 -9.38 20.92
C THR A 96 1.03 -10.01 19.95
N GLY A 97 -0.23 -10.14 20.37
CA GLY A 97 -1.34 -10.49 19.48
C GLY A 97 -2.03 -9.24 18.95
N ARG A 98 -2.38 -9.24 17.66
CA ARG A 98 -3.13 -8.16 16.99
C ARG A 98 -4.33 -8.72 16.26
N LEU A 99 -5.48 -8.07 16.43
CA LEU A 99 -6.69 -8.28 15.63
C LEU A 99 -7.17 -6.91 15.15
N ASN A 100 -7.46 -6.76 13.87
CA ASN A 100 -8.00 -5.53 13.30
C ASN A 100 -9.17 -5.87 12.39
N PHE A 101 -10.34 -5.37 12.76
CA PHE A 101 -11.57 -5.49 12.01
C PHE A 101 -11.95 -4.13 11.47
N GLY A 102 -12.38 -4.09 10.22
CA GLY A 102 -12.87 -2.87 9.59
C GLY A 102 -14.15 -3.09 8.83
N VAL A 103 -14.78 -1.98 8.48
CA VAL A 103 -15.88 -1.88 7.54
C VAL A 103 -15.43 -0.90 6.46
N VAL A 104 -15.45 -1.37 5.22
CA VAL A 104 -15.17 -0.58 4.03
C VAL A 104 -16.50 -0.17 3.43
N VAL A 105 -16.72 1.12 3.23
CA VAL A 105 -17.87 1.68 2.53
C VAL A 105 -17.36 2.27 1.22
N ASN A 106 -17.55 1.53 0.14
CA ASN A 106 -17.28 2.03 -1.20
C ASN A 106 -18.48 2.81 -1.70
N ALA A 107 -18.25 4.07 -2.07
CA ALA A 107 -19.22 4.90 -2.77
C ALA A 107 -18.63 5.20 -4.15
N ALA A 108 -19.18 4.55 -5.18
CA ALA A 108 -18.92 4.96 -6.56
C ALA A 108 -20.09 5.83 -6.99
N THR A 109 -19.82 7.08 -7.32
CA THR A 109 -20.71 7.84 -8.20
C THR A 109 -20.44 7.33 -9.60
N VAL A 110 -21.45 6.77 -10.24
CA VAL A 110 -21.42 6.55 -11.69
C VAL A 110 -22.55 7.40 -12.22
N THR A 111 -22.27 8.22 -13.22
CA THR A 111 -23.32 8.98 -13.92
C THR A 111 -23.62 8.25 -15.22
N PRO A 112 -24.71 7.46 -15.31
CA PRO A 112 -25.16 6.99 -16.61
C PRO A 112 -25.55 8.21 -17.45
N ASP A 113 -25.09 8.27 -18.70
CA ASP A 113 -25.29 9.40 -19.61
C ASP A 113 -26.73 9.95 -19.57
N GLY A 114 -26.87 11.18 -19.07
CA GLY A 114 -28.13 11.95 -19.10
C GLY A 114 -29.17 11.60 -18.03
N LEU A 115 -28.87 10.72 -17.07
CA LEU A 115 -29.78 10.42 -15.95
C LEU A 115 -29.38 11.15 -14.66
N PRO A 116 -30.34 11.49 -13.78
CA PRO A 116 -30.05 12.11 -12.49
C PRO A 116 -29.13 11.22 -11.65
N TYR A 117 -28.21 11.86 -10.91
CA TYR A 117 -27.25 11.22 -10.02
C TYR A 117 -27.88 10.10 -9.18
N GLU A 118 -27.51 8.86 -9.46
CA GLU A 118 -27.82 7.74 -8.59
C GLU A 118 -26.53 7.31 -7.91
N HIS A 119 -26.48 7.37 -6.58
CA HIS A 119 -25.36 6.81 -5.83
C HIS A 119 -25.35 5.30 -6.06
N SER A 120 -24.53 4.85 -7.01
CA SER A 120 -24.43 3.43 -7.35
C SER A 120 -23.89 2.68 -6.14
N ALA A 121 -24.70 1.72 -5.66
CA ALA A 121 -24.50 0.80 -4.55
C ALA A 121 -23.37 1.13 -3.53
N LYS A 122 -23.77 1.63 -2.35
CA LYS A 122 -22.90 1.62 -1.15
C LYS A 122 -22.59 0.17 -0.77
N LYS A 123 -21.47 -0.37 -1.21
CA LYS A 123 -21.03 -1.70 -0.79
C LYS A 123 -20.35 -1.56 0.57
N VAL A 124 -21.08 -1.93 1.62
CA VAL A 124 -20.55 -2.07 2.97
C VAL A 124 -19.95 -3.46 3.11
N THR A 125 -18.63 -3.54 3.18
CA THR A 125 -17.89 -4.81 3.25
C THR A 125 -17.19 -4.91 4.60
N PRO A 126 -17.62 -5.80 5.51
CA PRO A 126 -16.81 -6.12 6.68
C PRO A 126 -15.51 -6.80 6.21
N ALA A 127 -14.39 -6.42 6.81
CA ALA A 127 -13.08 -6.91 6.44
C ALA A 127 -12.25 -7.25 7.67
N LEU A 128 -11.61 -8.43 7.64
CA LEU A 128 -10.45 -8.69 8.47
C LEU A 128 -9.26 -7.96 7.84
N LEU A 129 -8.53 -7.18 8.63
CA LEU A 129 -7.44 -6.33 8.16
C LEU A 129 -6.08 -6.75 8.71
N ASP A 130 -6.08 -7.32 9.91
CA ASP A 130 -4.90 -7.85 10.61
C ASP A 130 -5.39 -8.97 11.56
N ALA A 131 -4.73 -10.12 11.55
CA ALA A 131 -4.85 -11.16 12.55
C ALA A 131 -3.49 -11.84 12.71
N THR A 132 -2.68 -11.33 13.64
CA THR A 132 -1.24 -11.63 13.67
C THR A 132 -0.73 -11.86 15.08
N LEU A 133 0.23 -12.78 15.19
CA LEU A 133 1.13 -12.90 16.33
C LEU A 133 2.49 -12.33 15.94
N GLU A 134 2.96 -11.33 16.69
CA GLU A 134 4.27 -10.71 16.51
C GLU A 134 5.15 -11.05 17.71
N TYR A 135 6.27 -11.74 17.44
CA TYR A 135 7.39 -11.87 18.36
C TYR A 135 8.45 -10.82 18.04
N LYS A 136 8.86 -10.01 19.01
CA LYS A 136 9.86 -8.96 18.82
C LYS A 136 10.87 -8.95 19.96
N ARG A 137 12.15 -9.02 19.62
CA ARG A 137 13.26 -8.99 20.59
C ARG A 137 14.43 -8.18 20.05
N GLY A 138 14.90 -7.22 20.85
CA GLY A 138 16.16 -6.53 20.60
C GLY A 138 17.32 -7.13 21.39
N GLY A 139 18.55 -6.76 21.04
CA GLY A 139 19.73 -7.16 21.80
C GLY A 139 20.13 -8.62 21.62
N LEU A 140 19.95 -9.20 20.42
CA LEU A 140 20.30 -10.58 20.14
C LEU A 140 21.81 -10.77 19.97
N ILE A 141 22.43 -9.95 19.13
CA ILE A 141 23.86 -9.91 18.82
C ILE A 141 24.46 -8.58 19.30
N SER A 142 23.77 -7.46 19.09
CA SER A 142 24.17 -6.11 19.49
C SER A 142 23.01 -5.38 20.16
N SER A 143 23.29 -4.45 21.07
CA SER A 143 22.25 -3.69 21.79
C SER A 143 21.26 -2.97 20.88
N ASN A 144 21.66 -2.70 19.64
CA ASN A 144 20.90 -1.92 18.67
C ASN A 144 20.28 -2.76 17.55
N ASP A 145 20.37 -4.09 17.64
CA ASP A 145 19.66 -4.96 16.72
C ASP A 145 18.21 -5.22 17.16
N THR A 146 17.40 -5.70 16.23
CA THR A 146 16.03 -6.14 16.51
C THR A 146 15.66 -7.27 15.57
N LEU A 147 15.21 -8.38 16.14
CA LEU A 147 14.55 -9.48 15.45
C LEU A 147 13.05 -9.36 15.64
N THR A 148 12.32 -9.48 14.54
CA THR A 148 10.87 -9.55 14.52
C THR A 148 10.45 -10.79 13.75
N PHE A 149 9.51 -11.56 14.30
CA PHE A 149 8.86 -12.67 13.65
C PHE A 149 7.35 -12.45 13.71
N GLU A 150 6.69 -12.43 12.57
CA GLU A 150 5.24 -12.27 12.45
C GLU A 150 4.64 -13.50 11.78
N ALA A 151 3.52 -14.00 12.30
CA ALA A 151 2.76 -15.09 11.69
C ALA A 151 1.27 -14.78 11.72
N GLY A 152 0.57 -15.06 10.62
CA GLY A 152 -0.87 -14.83 10.48
C GLY A 152 -1.21 -14.03 9.23
N TYR A 153 -2.20 -13.14 9.34
CA TYR A 153 -2.64 -12.24 8.28
C TYR A 153 -2.24 -10.80 8.63
N PHE A 154 -1.19 -10.28 8.02
CA PHE A 154 -0.60 -9.00 8.40
C PHE A 154 -0.47 -8.03 7.21
N PRO A 155 -0.67 -6.73 7.44
CA PRO A 155 -0.30 -5.72 6.45
C PRO A 155 1.21 -5.54 6.41
N PHE A 156 1.82 -5.65 5.23
CA PHE A 156 3.25 -5.45 5.03
C PHE A 156 3.50 -4.25 4.12
N LYS A 157 4.53 -3.45 4.41
CA LYS A 157 4.92 -2.30 3.58
C LYS A 157 6.42 -2.17 3.60
N TYR A 158 7.06 -2.35 2.45
CA TYR A 158 8.51 -2.20 2.37
C TYR A 158 8.93 -0.79 1.96
N ASN A 159 8.06 -0.04 1.30
CA ASN A 159 8.27 1.34 0.92
C ASN A 159 7.45 2.26 1.82
N ALA A 160 8.04 2.68 2.94
CA ALA A 160 7.35 3.51 3.93
C ALA A 160 6.85 4.87 3.38
N GLN A 161 7.45 5.35 2.29
CA GLN A 161 7.18 6.67 1.71
C GLN A 161 6.06 6.67 0.68
N SER A 162 5.89 5.54 -0.03
CA SER A 162 4.74 5.34 -0.91
C SER A 162 3.45 5.37 -0.09
N THR A 163 2.38 5.90 -0.65
CA THR A 163 1.04 5.94 -0.02
C THR A 163 0.09 5.01 -0.75
N ASN A 164 -0.07 5.19 -2.06
CA ASN A 164 -1.03 4.43 -2.87
C ASN A 164 -0.35 3.65 -4.00
N LEU A 165 0.75 4.16 -4.58
CA LEU A 165 1.43 3.54 -5.73
C LEU A 165 2.67 2.74 -5.30
N GLY A 166 3.10 1.75 -6.07
CA GLY A 166 4.24 0.90 -5.69
C GLY A 166 3.86 -0.34 -4.91
N GLU A 167 4.77 -0.84 -4.07
CA GLU A 167 4.66 -2.17 -3.45
C GLU A 167 4.51 -3.30 -4.49
N TYR A 168 5.15 -3.11 -5.67
CA TYR A 168 4.96 -3.94 -6.85
C TYR A 168 5.38 -5.39 -6.65
N LEU A 169 6.22 -5.74 -5.69
CA LEU A 169 6.48 -7.17 -5.42
C LEU A 169 5.21 -7.89 -4.98
N PHE A 170 4.34 -7.22 -4.21
CA PHE A 170 3.15 -7.84 -3.63
C PHE A 170 1.85 -7.45 -4.33
N ARG A 171 1.80 -6.29 -4.99
CA ARG A 171 0.60 -5.79 -5.69
C ARG A 171 0.60 -6.09 -7.19
N SER A 172 1.23 -7.18 -7.61
CA SER A 172 1.36 -7.49 -9.03
C SER A 172 1.30 -8.96 -9.36
N GLY A 173 0.93 -9.25 -10.60
CA GLY A 173 1.14 -10.55 -11.24
C GLY A 173 2.54 -10.67 -11.84
N THR A 174 3.09 -11.89 -11.87
CA THR A 174 4.31 -12.16 -12.63
C THR A 174 4.01 -12.34 -14.10
N TYR A 175 3.13 -13.29 -14.42
CA TYR A 175 2.69 -13.53 -15.80
C TYR A 175 1.21 -13.93 -15.85
N PRO A 176 0.43 -13.42 -16.82
CA PRO A 176 0.67 -12.08 -17.36
C PRO A 176 0.76 -11.08 -16.21
N GLY A 177 1.56 -10.04 -16.40
CA GLY A 177 1.72 -8.94 -15.46
C GLY A 177 0.41 -8.18 -15.34
N TRP A 178 0.00 -7.96 -14.11
CA TRP A 178 -1.09 -7.08 -13.71
C TRP A 178 -0.63 -6.28 -12.51
N LEU A 179 -1.30 -5.16 -12.23
CA LEU A 179 -1.09 -4.37 -11.03
C LEU A 179 -2.43 -4.17 -10.34
N ILE A 180 -2.40 -4.21 -9.01
CA ILE A 180 -3.51 -3.77 -8.16
C ILE A 180 -3.09 -2.44 -7.54
N SER A 181 -3.96 -1.45 -7.67
CA SER A 181 -3.67 -0.14 -7.08
C SER A 181 -3.86 -0.19 -5.56
N GLY A 182 -3.44 0.86 -4.85
CA GLY A 182 -3.72 1.00 -3.42
C GLY A 182 -5.12 1.52 -3.10
N PHE A 183 -5.98 1.74 -4.09
CA PHE A 183 -7.25 2.46 -3.90
C PHE A 183 -8.40 1.54 -3.49
N GLU A 184 -8.43 0.29 -3.97
CA GLU A 184 -9.58 -0.61 -3.80
C GLU A 184 -9.68 -1.17 -2.38
N ASN A 185 -8.53 -1.27 -1.71
CA ASN A 185 -8.42 -1.60 -0.32
C ASN A 185 -7.78 -0.40 0.35
N SER A 186 -8.57 0.36 1.07
CA SER A 186 -8.25 1.51 1.91
C SER A 186 -7.11 1.36 2.93
N ILE A 187 -6.33 0.29 2.85
CA ILE A 187 -5.09 0.13 3.58
C ILE A 187 -3.97 0.25 2.57
N ASP A 188 -3.09 1.22 2.83
CA ASP A 188 -1.87 1.56 2.08
C ASP A 188 -0.83 0.42 2.03
N LYS A 189 -1.19 -0.79 2.45
CA LYS A 189 -0.30 -1.93 2.68
C LYS A 189 -0.90 -3.17 2.05
N PRO A 190 -0.17 -3.90 1.19
CA PRO A 190 -0.58 -5.24 0.80
C PRO A 190 -0.79 -6.11 2.04
N LYS A 191 -1.87 -6.91 2.04
CA LYS A 191 -2.21 -7.80 3.14
C LYS A 191 -1.74 -9.20 2.81
N LEU A 192 -0.80 -9.71 3.60
CA LEU A 192 -0.17 -11.00 3.38
C LEU A 192 -0.67 -12.01 4.41
N ALA A 193 -0.94 -13.25 3.98
CA ALA A 193 -1.13 -14.37 4.89
C ALA A 193 0.11 -15.27 4.85
N GLY A 194 0.76 -15.48 5.99
CA GLY A 194 1.94 -16.33 6.07
C GLY A 194 2.85 -16.02 7.25
N VAL A 195 4.15 -15.99 6.98
CA VAL A 195 5.21 -15.76 7.97
C VAL A 195 6.17 -14.70 7.45
N HIS A 196 6.58 -13.80 8.32
CA HIS A 196 7.56 -12.75 8.06
C HIS A 196 8.62 -12.74 9.15
N LEU A 197 9.89 -12.80 8.73
CA LEU A 197 11.06 -12.69 9.59
C LEU A 197 11.83 -11.43 9.19
N SER A 198 12.00 -10.50 10.13
CA SER A 198 12.74 -9.26 9.94
C SER A 198 13.91 -9.19 10.91
N TYR A 199 15.08 -8.83 10.41
CA TYR A 199 16.25 -8.55 11.23
C TYR A 199 16.85 -7.20 10.85
N VAL A 200 16.94 -6.31 11.83
CA VAL A 200 17.52 -4.97 11.69
C VAL A 200 18.78 -4.91 12.54
N PHE A 201 19.90 -4.46 11.97
CA PHE A 201 21.14 -4.29 12.72
C PHE A 201 21.95 -3.08 12.22
N GLY A 202 22.83 -2.59 13.10
CA GLY A 202 23.72 -1.46 12.83
C GLY A 202 23.20 -0.11 13.35
N ASN A 203 24.11 0.83 13.53
CA ASN A 203 23.84 2.16 14.12
C ASN A 203 23.79 3.25 13.04
N ASN A 204 24.97 3.66 12.57
CA ASN A 204 25.12 4.70 11.55
C ASN A 204 24.75 4.18 10.15
N PHE A 205 25.06 2.91 9.90
CA PHE A 205 24.61 2.15 8.76
C PHE A 205 23.63 1.10 9.27
N ARG A 206 22.36 1.25 8.93
CA ARG A 206 21.30 0.32 9.36
C ARG A 206 20.98 -0.60 8.20
N LEU A 207 21.10 -1.91 8.39
CA LEU A 207 20.67 -2.90 7.41
C LEU A 207 19.45 -3.64 7.95
N LYS A 208 18.33 -3.53 7.24
CA LYS A 208 17.11 -4.32 7.47
C LYS A 208 17.03 -5.43 6.43
N GLN A 209 16.83 -6.66 6.89
CA GLN A 209 16.61 -7.83 6.05
C GLN A 209 15.24 -8.41 6.39
N ASP A 210 14.39 -8.60 5.39
CA ASP A 210 13.08 -9.21 5.53
C ASP A 210 13.00 -10.47 4.68
N LEU A 211 12.60 -11.59 5.28
CA LEU A 211 12.31 -12.87 4.63
C LEU A 211 10.84 -13.19 4.86
N ILE A 212 10.09 -13.38 3.78
CA ILE A 212 8.64 -13.53 3.83
C ILE A 212 8.23 -14.76 3.04
N VAL A 213 7.42 -15.61 3.67
CA VAL A 213 6.74 -16.73 3.03
C VAL A 213 5.26 -16.47 3.15
N ASN A 214 4.56 -16.28 2.03
CA ASN A 214 3.14 -15.94 2.04
C ASN A 214 2.36 -16.73 1.01
N THR A 215 1.07 -16.95 1.28
CA THR A 215 0.14 -17.47 0.27
C THR A 215 -0.42 -16.33 -0.58
N GLU A 216 -0.67 -16.61 -1.85
CA GLU A 216 -1.33 -15.72 -2.81
C GLU A 216 -2.83 -15.63 -2.52
N LEU A 217 -3.32 -14.43 -2.21
CA LEU A 217 -4.74 -14.21 -1.89
C LEU A 217 -5.48 -13.39 -2.95
N GLU A 218 -4.77 -12.63 -3.77
CA GLU A 218 -5.39 -11.70 -4.72
C GLU A 218 -5.79 -12.42 -6.01
N ALA A 219 -4.92 -13.30 -6.51
CA ALA A 219 -5.21 -14.12 -7.69
C ALA A 219 -5.89 -15.45 -7.29
N PHE A 220 -7.21 -15.41 -7.08
CA PHE A 220 -8.00 -16.63 -6.96
C PHE A 220 -8.04 -17.37 -8.32
N PRO A 221 -7.89 -18.71 -8.38
CA PRO A 221 -7.88 -19.69 -7.29
C PRO A 221 -6.50 -20.33 -7.02
N PHE A 222 -5.39 -19.59 -7.14
CA PHE A 222 -4.06 -20.21 -7.05
C PHE A 222 -3.71 -20.64 -5.62
N HIS A 223 -3.77 -19.71 -4.65
CA HIS A 223 -3.33 -19.95 -3.26
C HIS A 223 -1.89 -20.46 -3.11
N ASP A 224 -1.08 -20.30 -4.16
CA ASP A 224 0.31 -20.72 -4.22
C ASP A 224 1.16 -20.02 -3.15
N ILE A 225 2.26 -20.64 -2.75
CA ILE A 225 3.20 -20.07 -1.78
C ILE A 225 4.28 -19.29 -2.52
N ASN A 226 4.46 -18.05 -2.10
CA ASN A 226 5.49 -17.12 -2.55
C ASN A 226 6.64 -17.07 -1.52
N LEU A 227 7.87 -16.90 -1.99
CA LEU A 227 9.04 -16.64 -1.15
C LEU A 227 9.65 -15.30 -1.55
N THR A 228 9.74 -14.37 -0.61
CA THR A 228 10.28 -13.02 -0.85
C THR A 228 11.43 -12.72 0.10
N TYR A 229 12.48 -12.11 -0.42
CA TYR A 229 13.58 -11.58 0.35
C TYR A 229 13.83 -10.11 -0.02
N ILE A 230 13.97 -9.24 0.98
CA ILE A 230 14.21 -7.81 0.81
C ILE A 230 15.37 -7.38 1.70
N ALA A 231 16.34 -6.68 1.12
CA ALA A 231 17.43 -6.04 1.84
C ALA A 231 17.31 -4.52 1.69
N THR A 232 17.30 -3.82 2.83
CA THR A 232 17.21 -2.36 2.89
C THR A 232 18.38 -1.79 3.69
N PRO A 233 19.50 -1.44 3.03
CA PRO A 233 20.51 -0.58 3.63
C PRO A 233 20.05 0.88 3.73
N SER A 234 20.17 1.46 4.92
CA SER A 234 19.94 2.87 5.21
C SER A 234 21.25 3.51 5.72
N ILE A 235 21.65 4.63 5.11
CA ILE A 235 22.84 5.40 5.50
C ILE A 235 22.37 6.65 6.25
N GLY A 236 22.48 6.59 7.59
CA GLY A 236 21.88 7.58 8.47
C GLY A 236 20.38 7.74 8.18
N ASN A 237 19.92 8.99 8.13
CA ASN A 237 18.55 9.33 7.73
C ASN A 237 18.49 9.94 6.32
N ILE A 238 19.59 9.90 5.56
CA ILE A 238 19.71 10.60 4.27
C ILE A 238 19.20 9.70 3.14
N VAL A 239 19.70 8.46 3.08
CA VAL A 239 19.46 7.55 1.96
C VAL A 239 18.95 6.21 2.49
N ASP A 240 17.88 5.73 1.89
CA ASP A 240 17.36 4.37 2.08
C ASP A 240 17.30 3.71 0.70
N LEU A 241 18.04 2.62 0.51
CA LEU A 241 18.00 1.83 -0.71
C LEU A 241 17.37 0.48 -0.37
N GLY A 242 16.48 -0.01 -1.22
CA GLY A 242 15.87 -1.32 -1.06
C GLY A 242 16.04 -2.15 -2.31
N LEU A 243 16.48 -3.39 -2.16
CA LEU A 243 16.50 -4.41 -3.21
C LEU A 243 15.70 -5.61 -2.75
N GLY A 244 14.86 -6.15 -3.63
CA GLY A 244 14.03 -7.30 -3.31
C GLY A 244 13.94 -8.30 -4.45
N VAL A 245 13.78 -9.56 -4.09
CA VAL A 245 13.48 -10.67 -4.99
C VAL A 245 12.28 -11.44 -4.46
N GLN A 246 11.35 -11.76 -5.34
CA GLN A 246 10.24 -12.65 -5.04
C GLN A 246 10.23 -13.82 -6.02
N PHE A 247 10.26 -15.03 -5.48
CA PHE A 247 9.93 -16.26 -6.19
C PHE A 247 8.42 -16.44 -6.10
N ALA A 248 7.71 -15.90 -7.09
CA ALA A 248 6.26 -15.95 -7.16
C ALA A 248 5.83 -17.35 -7.58
N ARG A 249 4.88 -17.92 -6.83
CA ARG A 249 4.38 -19.29 -6.96
C ARG A 249 5.53 -20.30 -6.85
N PHE A 250 6.38 -20.11 -5.83
CA PHE A 250 7.52 -20.96 -5.51
C PHE A 250 7.08 -22.40 -5.21
N ILE A 251 5.98 -22.56 -4.46
CA ILE A 251 5.33 -23.86 -4.26
C ILE A 251 3.88 -23.74 -4.75
N PRO A 252 3.55 -24.28 -5.94
CA PRO A 252 2.19 -24.26 -6.45
C PRO A 252 1.30 -25.24 -5.68
N VAL A 253 0.10 -24.80 -5.30
CA VAL A 253 -0.91 -25.67 -4.68
C VAL A 253 -1.55 -26.59 -5.73
N ASP A 254 -1.86 -26.05 -6.92
CA ASP A 254 -2.33 -26.82 -8.07
C ASP A 254 -1.49 -26.49 -9.33
N PRO A 255 -0.46 -27.30 -9.64
CA PRO A 255 0.41 -27.07 -10.80
C PRO A 255 -0.32 -27.00 -12.15
N ARG A 256 -1.55 -27.55 -12.25
CA ARG A 256 -2.35 -27.51 -13.49
C ARG A 256 -2.90 -26.11 -13.75
N LYS A 257 -3.22 -25.36 -12.70
CA LYS A 257 -3.71 -23.98 -12.81
C LYS A 257 -2.55 -23.01 -13.03
N THR A 258 -1.43 -23.24 -12.35
CA THR A 258 -0.24 -22.40 -12.45
C THR A 258 0.51 -22.58 -13.78
N THR A 259 0.44 -23.76 -14.37
CA THR A 259 1.00 -24.07 -15.69
C THR A 259 -0.06 -24.79 -16.53
N LEU A 260 -0.84 -24.03 -17.30
CA LEU A 260 -1.99 -24.55 -18.07
C LEU A 260 -1.66 -25.76 -18.95
N GLY A 261 -0.44 -25.81 -19.50
CA GLY A 261 -0.01 -26.95 -20.33
C GLY A 261 0.16 -28.27 -19.58
N ASN A 262 0.10 -28.28 -18.24
CA ASN A 262 0.12 -29.50 -17.43
C ASN A 262 -1.27 -30.12 -17.25
N ASP A 263 -2.34 -29.38 -17.51
CA ASP A 263 -3.69 -29.91 -17.40
C ASP A 263 -4.03 -30.79 -18.62
N PRO A 264 -4.35 -32.09 -18.42
CA PRO A 264 -4.72 -32.99 -19.50
C PRO A 264 -5.88 -32.48 -20.38
N LEU A 265 -6.80 -31.69 -19.83
CA LEU A 265 -7.92 -31.09 -20.57
C LEU A 265 -7.45 -30.10 -21.63
N TYR A 266 -6.32 -29.43 -21.37
CA TYR A 266 -5.74 -28.41 -22.25
C TYR A 266 -4.55 -28.96 -23.06
N ARG A 267 -3.96 -30.09 -22.65
CA ARG A 267 -2.74 -30.70 -23.22
C ARG A 267 -2.84 -31.09 -24.70
N ASN A 268 -4.04 -31.20 -25.28
CA ASN A 268 -4.26 -31.80 -26.60
C ASN A 268 -4.75 -30.85 -27.70
N LYS A 269 -4.70 -29.53 -27.48
CA LYS A 269 -4.87 -28.56 -28.57
C LYS A 269 -3.56 -27.83 -28.77
N TYR A 270 -3.12 -27.72 -30.03
CA TYR A 270 -2.17 -26.70 -30.50
C TYR A 270 -2.82 -25.32 -30.35
N ASP A 271 -3.23 -24.98 -29.13
CA ASP A 271 -3.77 -23.67 -28.81
C ASP A 271 -2.56 -22.78 -28.50
N PRO A 272 -2.27 -21.76 -29.32
CA PRO A 272 -1.19 -20.82 -29.08
C PRO A 272 -1.35 -20.08 -27.72
N LYS A 273 -2.47 -20.26 -27.03
CA LYS A 273 -2.71 -19.76 -25.66
C LYS A 273 -2.00 -20.56 -24.56
N ILE A 274 -1.44 -21.74 -24.84
CA ILE A 274 -0.87 -22.64 -23.80
C ILE A 274 0.67 -22.66 -23.80
N GLY A 275 1.28 -22.27 -24.92
CA GLY A 275 2.73 -22.16 -25.06
C GLY A 275 3.16 -21.70 -26.45
N TYR A 276 4.47 -21.63 -26.67
CA TYR A 276 5.07 -21.34 -27.98
C TYR A 276 6.26 -22.28 -28.24
N LEU A 277 6.60 -22.48 -29.52
CA LEU A 277 7.84 -23.15 -29.91
C LEU A 277 8.98 -22.14 -29.80
N ASP A 278 9.94 -22.42 -28.93
CA ASP A 278 11.14 -21.58 -28.81
C ASP A 278 11.97 -21.70 -30.09
N PRO A 279 12.19 -20.60 -30.83
CA PRO A 279 12.91 -20.64 -32.10
C PRO A 279 14.38 -21.07 -31.95
N VAL A 280 14.96 -20.98 -30.75
CA VAL A 280 16.37 -21.36 -30.52
C VAL A 280 16.50 -22.85 -30.26
N THR A 281 15.65 -23.40 -29.40
CA THR A 281 15.73 -24.81 -28.98
C THR A 281 14.83 -25.73 -29.80
N ASN A 282 13.86 -25.16 -30.52
CA ASN A 282 12.76 -25.86 -31.19
C ASN A 282 11.94 -26.75 -30.23
N ASP A 283 11.96 -26.44 -28.93
CA ASP A 283 11.16 -27.12 -27.91
C ASP A 283 9.91 -26.29 -27.55
N THR A 284 8.88 -26.96 -27.03
CA THR A 284 7.64 -26.33 -26.61
C THR A 284 7.81 -25.70 -25.24
N VAL A 285 7.87 -24.36 -25.20
CA VAL A 285 7.83 -23.60 -23.95
C VAL A 285 6.39 -23.35 -23.55
N ARG A 286 5.97 -23.96 -22.44
CA ARG A 286 4.65 -23.72 -21.85
C ARG A 286 4.62 -22.40 -21.10
N TYR A 287 3.53 -21.65 -21.25
CA TYR A 287 3.29 -20.49 -20.41
C TYR A 287 3.00 -20.95 -18.97
N THR A 288 3.55 -20.22 -18.01
CA THR A 288 3.24 -20.42 -16.59
C THR A 288 3.18 -19.08 -15.89
N PHE A 289 2.36 -19.03 -14.85
CA PHE A 289 2.24 -17.88 -13.98
C PHE A 289 3.34 -17.84 -12.90
N THR A 290 4.15 -18.91 -12.75
CA THR A 290 5.33 -18.93 -11.89
C THR A 290 6.44 -18.06 -12.46
N GLY A 291 7.20 -17.38 -11.60
CA GLY A 291 8.43 -16.73 -12.00
C GLY A 291 9.08 -15.90 -10.90
N THR A 292 10.17 -15.23 -11.28
CA THR A 292 10.94 -14.39 -10.37
C THR A 292 10.64 -12.93 -10.64
N LYS A 293 10.28 -12.17 -9.62
CA LYS A 293 10.21 -10.71 -9.67
C LYS A 293 11.43 -10.11 -8.99
N LEU A 294 11.90 -8.99 -9.49
CA LEU A 294 12.96 -8.19 -8.88
C LEU A 294 12.43 -6.80 -8.58
N MET A 295 12.88 -6.16 -7.51
CA MET A 295 12.51 -4.80 -7.16
C MET A 295 13.72 -4.02 -6.70
N ALA A 296 13.74 -2.75 -7.08
CA ALA A 296 14.65 -1.75 -6.55
C ALA A 296 13.84 -0.51 -6.13
N ARG A 297 14.20 0.05 -4.99
CA ARG A 297 13.67 1.32 -4.51
C ARG A 297 14.77 2.18 -3.92
N ALA A 298 14.54 3.48 -3.93
CA ALA A 298 15.39 4.45 -3.27
C ALA A 298 14.52 5.54 -2.65
N SER A 299 14.94 6.06 -1.50
CA SER A 299 14.44 7.32 -0.97
C SER A 299 15.58 8.19 -0.48
N PHE A 300 15.45 9.49 -0.68
CA PHE A 300 16.43 10.50 -0.35
C PHE A 300 15.77 11.63 0.44
N ASP A 301 16.27 11.89 1.65
CA ASP A 301 15.83 13.00 2.50
C ASP A 301 16.80 14.18 2.36
N PHE A 302 16.43 15.15 1.53
CA PHE A 302 17.24 16.35 1.29
C PHE A 302 17.47 17.19 2.55
N LYS A 303 16.58 17.11 3.55
CA LYS A 303 16.67 17.97 4.75
C LYS A 303 17.91 17.66 5.57
N GLN A 304 18.34 16.41 5.57
CA GLN A 304 19.50 15.98 6.32
C GLN A 304 20.81 16.61 5.80
N LEU A 305 20.85 17.12 4.56
CA LEU A 305 22.00 17.85 4.02
C LEU A 305 22.18 19.24 4.63
N PHE A 306 21.13 19.83 5.22
CA PHE A 306 21.16 21.19 5.78
C PHE A 306 21.49 21.24 7.28
N GLY A 307 21.98 20.12 7.85
CA GLY A 307 22.39 20.08 9.27
C GLY A 307 21.23 20.06 10.28
N GLY A 308 20.00 19.81 9.83
CA GLY A 308 18.82 19.71 10.68
C GLY A 308 17.53 20.01 9.92
N ILE A 309 16.39 19.85 10.60
CA ILE A 309 15.08 20.20 10.06
C ILE A 309 14.84 21.67 10.41
N PRO A 310 14.81 22.61 9.44
CA PRO A 310 14.29 23.94 9.72
C PRO A 310 12.90 23.80 10.33
N ALA A 311 12.60 24.55 11.40
CA ALA A 311 11.33 24.42 12.14
C ALA A 311 10.06 24.54 11.27
N PHE A 312 10.20 25.04 10.04
CA PHE A 312 9.14 25.17 9.06
C PHE A 312 8.76 23.85 8.36
N PHE A 313 9.68 22.89 8.19
CA PHE A 313 9.42 21.65 7.47
C PHE A 313 8.95 20.53 8.40
N GLY A 314 7.98 19.74 7.95
CA GLY A 314 7.57 18.51 8.60
C GLY A 314 8.66 17.43 8.53
N LYS A 315 8.44 16.31 9.23
CA LYS A 315 9.41 15.21 9.33
C LYS A 315 9.61 14.46 8.01
N GLU A 316 8.61 14.46 7.15
CA GLU A 316 8.62 13.71 5.88
C GLU A 316 8.78 14.61 4.64
N ASP A 317 8.71 15.94 4.79
CA ASP A 317 8.83 16.92 3.70
C ASP A 317 10.13 16.79 2.92
N LEU A 318 10.08 17.13 1.64
CA LEU A 318 11.22 17.14 0.72
C LEU A 318 11.89 15.78 0.52
N LYS A 319 11.27 14.68 0.95
CA LYS A 319 11.73 13.34 0.60
C LYS A 319 11.34 13.02 -0.83
N ILE A 320 12.31 12.66 -1.65
CA ILE A 320 12.06 12.08 -2.98
C ILE A 320 12.26 10.58 -2.88
N TYR A 321 11.34 9.82 -3.44
CA TYR A 321 11.41 8.36 -3.40
C TYR A 321 10.92 7.77 -4.72
N GLY A 322 11.36 6.56 -5.01
CA GLY A 322 10.94 5.86 -6.21
C GLY A 322 11.13 4.37 -6.08
N GLU A 323 10.40 3.63 -6.90
CA GLU A 323 10.40 2.19 -6.93
C GLU A 323 10.22 1.72 -8.37
N ALA A 324 10.92 0.67 -8.75
CA ALA A 324 10.67 -0.07 -9.97
C ALA A 324 10.74 -1.56 -9.66
N ALA A 325 9.90 -2.35 -10.32
CA ALA A 325 9.97 -3.79 -10.25
C ALA A 325 9.98 -4.41 -11.63
N PHE A 326 10.70 -5.51 -11.81
CA PHE A 326 10.72 -6.31 -13.02
C PHE A 326 9.80 -7.52 -12.81
N LEU A 327 8.61 -7.49 -13.40
CA LEU A 327 7.57 -8.50 -13.20
C LEU A 327 7.84 -9.74 -14.06
N GLY A 328 8.73 -10.61 -13.58
CA GLY A 328 9.05 -11.86 -14.27
C GLY A 328 10.33 -11.79 -15.10
N VAL A 329 11.44 -12.32 -14.58
CA VAL A 329 12.75 -12.33 -15.24
C VAL A 329 12.73 -13.02 -16.62
N LYS A 330 12.00 -14.13 -16.75
CA LYS A 330 11.88 -14.90 -18.01
C LYS A 330 11.02 -14.15 -19.04
N ASN A 331 11.44 -14.16 -20.30
CA ASN A 331 10.64 -13.60 -21.39
C ASN A 331 9.72 -14.66 -22.00
N TYR A 332 8.42 -14.39 -22.05
CA TYR A 332 7.44 -15.20 -22.77
C TYR A 332 7.04 -14.46 -24.04
N LYS A 333 7.57 -14.90 -25.19
CA LYS A 333 7.28 -14.31 -26.49
C LYS A 333 5.78 -14.39 -26.75
N GLY A 334 5.16 -13.31 -27.22
CA GLY A 334 3.70 -13.20 -27.42
C GLY A 334 2.95 -12.59 -26.23
N TRP A 335 3.51 -12.64 -25.02
CA TRP A 335 3.04 -11.80 -23.90
C TRP A 335 3.82 -10.50 -23.84
N TYR A 336 5.14 -10.55 -24.05
CA TYR A 336 5.99 -9.37 -24.02
C TYR A 336 6.96 -9.38 -25.20
N GLU A 337 7.02 -8.26 -25.90
CA GLU A 337 8.01 -8.04 -26.96
C GLU A 337 9.29 -7.42 -26.38
N ASP A 338 9.14 -6.51 -25.41
CA ASP A 338 10.25 -5.85 -24.72
C ASP A 338 10.16 -6.10 -23.20
N PRO A 339 11.24 -6.55 -22.54
CA PRO A 339 11.37 -6.58 -21.09
C PRO A 339 10.87 -5.33 -20.35
N LYS A 340 10.97 -4.13 -20.93
CA LYS A 340 10.50 -2.87 -20.33
C LYS A 340 8.99 -2.79 -20.21
N GLU A 341 8.24 -3.60 -20.95
CA GLU A 341 6.78 -3.66 -20.89
C GLU A 341 6.29 -4.25 -19.56
N ARG A 342 7.15 -4.97 -18.83
CA ARG A 342 6.85 -5.57 -17.52
C ARG A 342 7.59 -4.89 -16.37
N VAL A 343 7.94 -3.62 -16.55
CA VAL A 343 8.61 -2.82 -15.51
C VAL A 343 7.68 -1.70 -15.04
N PRO A 344 6.77 -1.96 -14.09
CA PRO A 344 6.13 -0.89 -13.34
C PRO A 344 7.18 -0.07 -12.60
N SER A 345 6.97 1.23 -12.59
CA SER A 345 7.81 2.17 -11.86
C SER A 345 6.98 3.31 -11.32
N MET A 346 7.32 3.82 -10.14
CA MET A 346 6.79 5.08 -9.63
C MET A 346 7.90 5.99 -9.12
N LEU A 347 7.59 7.27 -9.13
CA LEU A 347 8.38 8.33 -8.51
C LEU A 347 7.43 9.18 -7.66
N GLY A 348 7.83 9.46 -6.44
CA GLY A 348 7.10 10.29 -5.51
C GLY A 348 7.97 11.37 -4.87
N ILE A 349 7.32 12.46 -4.49
CA ILE A 349 7.90 13.51 -3.65
C ILE A 349 6.93 13.87 -2.54
N ASN A 350 7.43 13.90 -1.31
CA ASN A 350 6.72 14.52 -0.20
C ASN A 350 6.89 16.03 -0.30
N TRP A 351 5.79 16.71 -0.51
CA TRP A 351 5.74 18.15 -0.63
C TRP A 351 5.93 18.82 0.74
N PHE A 352 6.17 20.13 0.73
CA PHE A 352 6.21 20.89 1.98
C PHE A 352 4.81 20.93 2.59
N THR A 353 4.69 20.44 3.81
CA THR A 353 3.43 20.37 4.54
C THR A 353 3.54 21.18 5.81
N ASN A 354 3.45 22.50 5.66
CA ASN A 354 2.98 23.31 6.77
C ASN A 354 1.51 22.94 7.02
N GLN A 355 1.12 22.67 8.27
CA GLN A 355 -0.26 22.29 8.63
C GLN A 355 -1.29 23.25 8.00
N PHE A 356 -1.04 24.56 8.02
CA PHE A 356 -1.95 25.53 7.44
C PHE A 356 -2.09 25.42 5.91
N LEU A 357 -0.97 25.26 5.21
CA LEU A 357 -0.95 25.10 3.75
C LEU A 357 -1.60 23.78 3.31
N SER A 358 -1.28 22.72 4.05
CA SER A 358 -1.73 21.36 3.75
C SER A 358 -3.21 21.20 3.96
N TYR A 359 -3.75 21.83 5.00
CA TYR A 359 -5.16 21.68 5.31
C TYR A 359 -6.05 22.70 4.60
N GLY A 360 -5.60 23.95 4.44
CA GLY A 360 -6.43 25.01 3.86
C GLY A 360 -6.23 25.17 2.35
N ILE A 361 -5.01 25.54 1.96
CA ILE A 361 -4.74 26.07 0.61
C ILE A 361 -4.69 24.95 -0.42
N ILE A 362 -3.98 23.85 -0.15
CA ILE A 362 -3.75 22.80 -1.16
C ILE A 362 -5.06 22.11 -1.57
N PRO A 363 -5.95 21.66 -0.66
CA PRO A 363 -7.22 21.05 -1.07
C PRO A 363 -8.09 22.00 -1.89
N GLY A 364 -8.13 23.29 -1.54
CA GLY A 364 -8.87 24.30 -2.31
C GLY A 364 -8.30 24.51 -3.72
N VAL A 365 -6.98 24.58 -3.85
CA VAL A 365 -6.27 24.70 -5.13
C VAL A 365 -6.48 23.45 -5.98
N MET A 366 -6.35 22.25 -5.40
CA MET A 366 -6.56 21.00 -6.12
C MET A 366 -8.01 20.84 -6.56
N GLY A 367 -8.98 21.19 -5.70
CA GLY A 367 -10.39 21.25 -6.08
C GLY A 367 -10.65 22.17 -7.27
N TYR A 368 -9.99 23.34 -7.32
CA TYR A 368 -10.08 24.26 -8.45
C TYR A 368 -9.48 23.68 -9.74
N PHE A 369 -8.34 22.99 -9.67
CA PHE A 369 -7.68 22.46 -10.87
C PHE A 369 -8.27 21.15 -11.39
N LEU A 370 -8.84 20.32 -10.51
CA LEU A 370 -9.40 19.02 -10.87
C LEU A 370 -10.83 19.10 -11.42
N GLU A 371 -11.55 20.20 -11.17
CA GLU A 371 -12.88 20.43 -11.76
C GLU A 371 -12.75 20.85 -13.25
N PRO A 372 -13.47 20.16 -14.17
CA PRO A 372 -13.56 20.59 -15.56
C PRO A 372 -14.15 22.00 -15.64
N VAL A 373 -13.82 22.73 -16.72
CA VAL A 373 -14.22 24.13 -16.92
C VAL A 373 -15.71 24.20 -17.25
N GLU A 374 -16.56 24.11 -16.22
CA GLU A 374 -17.99 24.44 -16.30
C GLU A 374 -18.29 25.80 -15.63
N SER A 375 -19.45 26.37 -15.95
CA SER A 375 -19.87 27.73 -15.58
C SER A 375 -19.96 28.01 -14.08
N ASN A 376 -19.77 27.00 -13.21
CA ASN A 376 -19.86 27.11 -11.76
C ASN A 376 -18.54 26.80 -11.02
N LYS A 377 -17.40 26.83 -11.74
CA LYS A 377 -16.07 26.50 -11.21
C LYS A 377 -15.68 27.28 -9.95
N ILE A 378 -16.05 28.56 -9.87
CA ILE A 378 -15.71 29.43 -8.73
C ILE A 378 -16.49 29.04 -7.47
N SER A 379 -17.78 28.71 -7.58
CA SER A 379 -18.60 28.36 -6.41
C SER A 379 -18.17 27.03 -5.81
N LYS A 380 -17.93 26.02 -6.65
CA LYS A 380 -17.43 24.70 -6.20
C LYS A 380 -16.02 24.78 -5.62
N ALA A 381 -15.11 25.52 -6.24
CA ALA A 381 -13.79 25.75 -5.67
C ALA A 381 -13.84 26.54 -4.35
N GLY A 382 -14.76 27.50 -4.22
CA GLY A 382 -15.01 28.21 -2.96
C GLY A 382 -15.55 27.29 -1.87
N ILE A 383 -16.47 26.37 -2.21
CA ILE A 383 -16.98 25.37 -1.27
C ILE A 383 -15.87 24.40 -0.86
N LEU A 384 -15.12 23.84 -1.81
CA LEU A 384 -14.02 22.90 -1.53
C LEU A 384 -12.90 23.57 -0.73
N GLY A 385 -12.53 24.81 -1.08
CA GLY A 385 -11.55 25.59 -0.33
C GLY A 385 -12.05 25.97 1.06
N GLY A 386 -13.32 26.35 1.21
CA GLY A 386 -13.95 26.65 2.49
C GLY A 386 -14.01 25.41 3.40
N VAL A 387 -14.44 24.27 2.86
CA VAL A 387 -14.43 22.98 3.56
C VAL A 387 -13.00 22.61 3.95
N GLY A 388 -12.02 22.73 3.05
CA GLY A 388 -10.60 22.50 3.36
C GLY A 388 -10.12 23.34 4.53
N VAL A 389 -10.36 24.66 4.51
CA VAL A 389 -9.97 25.56 5.62
C VAL A 389 -10.66 25.19 6.92
N VAL A 390 -11.97 24.94 6.92
CA VAL A 390 -12.72 24.56 8.13
C VAL A 390 -12.21 23.23 8.69
N THR A 391 -12.03 22.23 7.84
CA THR A 391 -11.49 20.94 8.23
C THR A 391 -10.06 21.08 8.72
N GLY A 392 -9.26 21.96 8.13
CA GLY A 392 -7.89 22.20 8.54
C GLY A 392 -7.72 22.89 9.87
N VAL A 393 -8.45 23.97 10.07
CA VAL A 393 -8.51 24.65 11.37
C VAL A 393 -9.08 23.70 12.42
N GLY A 394 -10.17 22.99 12.09
CA GLY A 394 -10.78 22.00 12.99
C GLY A 394 -9.79 20.92 13.39
N THR A 395 -9.07 20.33 12.43
CA THR A 395 -8.04 19.32 12.68
C THR A 395 -6.94 19.89 13.56
N TRP A 396 -6.38 21.06 13.21
CA TRP A 396 -5.36 21.72 14.02
C TRP A 396 -5.80 21.96 15.47
N LEU A 397 -7.05 22.39 15.67
CA LEU A 397 -7.63 22.56 17.00
C LEU A 397 -7.73 21.21 17.74
N LEU A 398 -8.16 20.13 17.08
CA LEU A 398 -8.21 18.79 17.67
C LEU A 398 -6.81 18.31 18.08
N GLU A 399 -5.79 18.52 17.25
CA GLU A 399 -4.41 18.15 17.60
C GLU A 399 -3.88 18.98 18.76
N HIS A 400 -4.09 20.30 18.72
CA HIS A 400 -3.51 21.21 19.69
C HIS A 400 -4.19 21.10 21.06
N PHE A 401 -5.52 21.09 21.09
CA PHE A 401 -6.28 21.12 22.34
C PHE A 401 -6.62 19.73 22.88
N LEU A 402 -6.92 18.76 22.01
CA LEU A 402 -7.32 17.42 22.43
C LEU A 402 -6.18 16.41 22.36
N LYS A 403 -4.99 16.82 21.87
CA LYS A 403 -3.83 15.93 21.67
C LYS A 403 -4.14 14.72 20.79
N ILE A 404 -5.16 14.83 19.93
CA ILE A 404 -5.51 13.80 18.97
C ILE A 404 -4.51 13.91 17.82
N ASN A 405 -3.67 12.91 17.62
CA ASN A 405 -2.77 12.91 16.46
C ASN A 405 -3.56 12.53 15.21
N THR A 406 -3.77 13.48 14.30
CA THR A 406 -4.52 13.23 13.05
C THR A 406 -3.64 12.74 11.91
N LYS A 407 -2.31 12.86 12.04
CA LYS A 407 -1.29 12.47 11.04
C LYS A 407 -1.56 12.99 9.63
N LEU A 408 -2.16 14.16 9.51
CA LEU A 408 -2.40 14.82 8.22
C LEU A 408 -1.14 15.56 7.71
N ASP A 409 0.04 15.25 8.24
CA ASP A 409 1.28 16.01 8.06
C ASP A 409 2.04 15.68 6.77
N VAL A 410 1.49 14.89 5.85
CA VAL A 410 2.18 14.51 4.61
C VAL A 410 1.26 14.66 3.39
N ILE A 411 1.73 15.44 2.42
CA ILE A 411 1.18 15.55 1.08
C ILE A 411 2.24 14.98 0.16
N SER A 412 1.87 13.95 -0.58
CA SER A 412 2.76 13.27 -1.51
C SER A 412 2.22 13.42 -2.93
N PHE A 413 3.10 13.75 -3.86
CA PHE A 413 2.82 13.66 -5.29
C PHE A 413 3.49 12.43 -5.83
N GLU A 414 2.71 11.46 -6.30
CA GLU A 414 3.20 10.20 -6.86
C GLU A 414 2.80 10.09 -8.33
N ILE A 415 3.72 9.63 -9.17
CA ILE A 415 3.45 9.31 -10.57
C ILE A 415 3.86 7.86 -10.80
N GLU A 416 2.95 7.07 -11.35
CA GLU A 416 3.19 5.69 -11.75
C GLU A 416 3.23 5.56 -13.28
N ARG A 417 4.14 4.73 -13.75
CA ARG A 417 4.21 4.29 -15.14
C ARG A 417 4.17 2.77 -15.15
N TYR A 418 3.16 2.25 -15.82
CA TYR A 418 3.05 0.83 -16.14
C TYR A 418 2.53 0.65 -17.56
N LYS A 419 2.93 -0.44 -18.20
CA LYS A 419 2.41 -0.83 -19.51
C LYS A 419 1.81 -2.21 -19.38
N THR A 420 0.53 -2.33 -19.70
CA THR A 420 -0.09 -3.64 -19.88
C THR A 420 0.38 -4.24 -21.21
N PRO A 421 0.65 -5.56 -21.27
CA PRO A 421 0.97 -6.24 -22.52
C PRO A 421 -0.10 -6.06 -23.59
#